data_AF-A0A1B6EIL4-F1
#
_entry.id   AF-A0A1B6EIL4-F1
#
_cell.length_a   1.000
_cell.length_b   1.000
_cell.length_c   1.000
_cell.angle_alpha   90.00
_cell.angle_beta   90.00
_cell.angle_gamma   90.00
#
_symmetry.space_group_name_H-M   'P 1'
#
loop_
_entity.id
_entity.type
_entity.pdbx_description
1 polymer ?
#
loop_
_entity_poly.entity_id
_entity_poly.type
_entity_poly.pdbx_seq_one_letter_code
_entity_poly.pdbx_strand_id
1 'polypeptide(L)'
;AWSLCITITAVAAYLVMLYGLKLGPVKSEEWLSTVLASTGAETFITDPAKIILFSIILTMAFQRKYEVDTHAVEYKQAIRFRVARDRKYLIDLLEKRCHPMYAPIPPRVRQEMLRKQKLRRNWLHFMEILSSTFFVVLISIIINRLWSSYYYTNNQVKRLITESHNPDVGSVDFHNIRHTTDMEKYLEYTMMYALYNTRWYNDKEISGMQNENSTHDWLYWTKDCAKKMLGLPKLRQLRTKTRKCGNILNTEAVCLPTLSEKYKDTDVYGVGWTPAYWTEVVRNNSPWKYTPDDSRLMFK
;
A
#
# COMPACT_ATOMS: atom_id res chain seq x y z
N ALA A 1 -33.67 3.39 -28.56
CA ALA A 1 -33.40 3.89 -27.19
C ALA A 1 -32.32 3.06 -26.50
N TRP A 2 -32.58 1.79 -26.17
CA TRP A 2 -31.63 0.92 -25.45
C TRP A 2 -30.28 0.72 -26.15
N SER A 3 -30.28 0.46 -27.47
CA SER A 3 -29.05 0.34 -28.26
C SER A 3 -28.23 1.63 -28.24
N LEU A 4 -28.89 2.78 -28.40
CA LEU A 4 -28.27 4.10 -28.39
C LEU A 4 -27.62 4.40 -27.02
N CYS A 5 -28.29 4.06 -25.92
CA CYS A 5 -27.69 4.18 -24.59
C CYS A 5 -26.42 3.34 -24.45
N ILE A 6 -26.47 2.06 -24.86
CA ILE A 6 -25.31 1.16 -24.81
C ILE A 6 -24.15 1.73 -25.63
N THR A 7 -24.41 2.22 -26.84
CA THR A 7 -23.37 2.80 -27.69
C THR A 7 -22.75 4.05 -27.08
N ILE A 8 -23.55 4.93 -26.48
CA ILE A 8 -23.03 6.14 -25.82
C ILE A 8 -22.18 5.76 -24.60
N THR A 9 -22.64 4.81 -23.77
CA THR A 9 -21.87 4.33 -22.62
C THR A 9 -20.54 3.69 -23.05
N ALA A 10 -20.55 2.89 -24.12
CA ALA A 10 -19.33 2.28 -24.65
C ALA A 10 -18.33 3.33 -25.17
N VAL A 11 -18.82 4.31 -25.94
CA VAL A 11 -17.98 5.42 -26.43
C VAL A 11 -17.43 6.25 -25.27
N ALA A 12 -18.26 6.57 -24.27
CA ALA A 12 -17.82 7.30 -23.08
C ALA A 12 -16.74 6.51 -22.30
N ALA A 13 -16.95 5.21 -22.07
CA ALA A 13 -15.98 4.36 -21.39
C ALA A 13 -14.64 4.30 -22.16
N TYR A 14 -14.69 4.18 -23.49
CA TYR A 14 -13.50 4.19 -24.33
C TYR A 14 -12.72 5.52 -24.21
N LEU A 15 -13.42 6.66 -24.26
CA LEU A 15 -12.81 7.97 -24.08
C LEU A 15 -12.20 8.12 -22.68
N VAL A 16 -12.92 7.74 -21.62
CA VAL A 16 -12.41 7.79 -20.24
C VAL A 16 -11.13 6.96 -20.10
N MET A 17 -11.07 5.78 -20.71
CA MET A 17 -9.89 4.91 -20.65
C MET A 17 -8.71 5.52 -21.43
N LEU A 18 -8.94 6.02 -22.65
CA LEU A 18 -7.91 6.68 -23.45
C LEU A 18 -7.31 7.92 -22.77
N TYR A 19 -8.18 8.79 -22.24
CA TYR A 19 -7.70 9.97 -21.52
C TYR A 19 -7.07 9.57 -20.19
N GLY A 20 -7.67 8.62 -19.46
CA GLY A 20 -7.15 8.10 -18.20
C GLY A 20 -5.73 7.56 -18.30
N LEU A 21 -5.38 6.86 -19.38
CA LEU A 21 -4.01 6.37 -19.61
C LEU A 21 -2.99 7.49 -19.85
N LYS A 22 -3.44 8.67 -20.31
CA LYS A 22 -2.57 9.84 -20.49
C LYS A 22 -2.39 10.65 -19.20
N LEU A 23 -3.21 10.42 -18.17
CA LEU A 23 -3.08 11.10 -16.90
C LEU A 23 -1.91 10.53 -16.10
N GLY A 24 -1.03 11.40 -15.62
CA GLY A 24 -0.02 11.03 -14.62
C GLY A 24 -0.66 10.65 -13.28
N PRO A 25 0.08 9.98 -12.38
CA PRO A 25 -0.46 9.44 -11.14
C PRO A 25 -1.15 10.50 -10.27
N VAL A 26 -0.51 11.67 -10.08
CA VAL A 26 -1.07 12.77 -9.29
C VAL A 26 -2.39 13.28 -9.87
N LYS A 27 -2.44 13.48 -11.20
CA LYS A 27 -3.65 13.98 -11.88
C LYS A 27 -4.77 12.95 -11.90
N SER A 28 -4.44 11.66 -11.94
CA SER A 28 -5.44 10.60 -11.87
C SER A 28 -6.12 10.53 -10.50
N GLU A 29 -5.39 10.81 -9.41
CA GLU A 29 -5.95 10.86 -8.06
C GLU A 29 -6.88 12.08 -7.87
N GLU A 30 -6.45 13.25 -8.33
CA GLU A 30 -7.29 14.47 -8.33
C GLU A 30 -8.58 14.26 -9.14
N TRP A 31 -8.46 13.65 -10.33
CA TRP A 31 -9.60 13.37 -11.19
C TRP A 31 -10.59 12.40 -10.54
N LEU A 32 -10.10 11.30 -9.95
CA LEU A 32 -10.95 10.34 -9.25
C LEU A 32 -11.68 11.00 -8.07
N SER A 33 -10.98 11.82 -7.29
CA SER A 33 -11.57 12.57 -6.18
C SER A 33 -12.70 13.49 -6.66
N THR A 34 -12.48 14.21 -7.77
CA THR A 34 -13.48 15.11 -8.36
C THR A 34 -14.71 14.34 -8.84
N VAL A 35 -14.52 13.18 -9.50
CA VAL A 35 -15.62 12.33 -9.97
C VAL A 35 -16.41 11.72 -8.81
N LEU A 36 -15.74 11.27 -7.74
CA LEU A 36 -16.41 10.76 -6.54
C LEU A 36 -17.21 11.86 -5.84
N ALA A 37 -16.63 13.05 -5.71
CA ALA A 37 -17.31 14.20 -5.12
C ALA A 37 -18.53 14.62 -5.93
N SER A 38 -18.42 14.70 -7.26
CA SER A 38 -19.56 15.04 -8.14
C SER A 38 -20.66 14.00 -8.08
N THR A 39 -20.31 12.71 -8.14
CA THR A 39 -21.28 11.61 -8.04
C THR A 39 -22.00 11.59 -6.69
N GLY A 40 -21.26 11.87 -5.61
CA GLY A 40 -21.82 12.01 -4.27
C GLY A 40 -22.80 13.19 -4.17
N ALA A 41 -22.42 14.36 -4.69
CA ALA A 41 -23.30 15.52 -4.74
C ALA A 41 -24.57 15.24 -5.56
N GLU A 42 -24.45 14.54 -6.68
CA GLU A 42 -25.60 14.18 -7.50
C GLU A 42 -26.58 13.27 -6.74
N THR A 43 -26.06 12.20 -6.12
CA THR A 43 -26.86 11.16 -5.44
C THR A 43 -27.55 11.69 -4.18
N PHE A 44 -26.84 12.47 -3.35
CA PHE A 44 -27.36 12.90 -2.04
C PHE A 44 -28.11 14.24 -2.11
N ILE A 45 -27.76 15.13 -3.04
CA ILE A 45 -28.30 16.49 -3.08
C ILE A 45 -29.24 16.65 -4.27
N THR A 46 -28.73 16.46 -5.50
CA THR A 46 -29.48 16.87 -6.69
C THR A 46 -30.67 15.95 -6.98
N ASP A 47 -30.52 14.64 -6.83
CA ASP A 47 -31.59 13.70 -7.17
C ASP A 47 -32.77 13.78 -6.18
N PRO A 48 -32.57 13.81 -4.85
CA PRO A 48 -33.64 14.07 -3.90
C PRO A 48 -34.31 15.44 -4.12
N ALA A 49 -33.52 16.49 -4.41
CA ALA A 49 -34.06 17.81 -4.69
C ALA A 49 -34.96 17.81 -5.94
N LYS A 50 -34.57 17.12 -7.02
CA LYS A 50 -35.42 16.94 -8.21
C LYS A 50 -36.72 16.24 -7.85
N ILE A 51 -36.67 15.15 -7.08
CA ILE A 51 -37.87 14.39 -6.67
C ILE A 51 -38.83 15.27 -5.84
N ILE A 52 -38.30 16.05 -4.89
CA ILE A 52 -39.09 16.98 -4.07
C ILE A 52 -39.71 18.07 -4.94
N LEU A 53 -38.96 18.63 -5.88
CA LEU A 53 -39.48 19.65 -6.79
C LEU A 53 -40.62 19.09 -7.66
N PHE A 54 -40.44 17.89 -8.23
CA PHE A 54 -41.49 17.22 -9.00
C PHE A 54 -42.72 16.89 -8.15
N SER A 55 -42.54 16.46 -6.90
CA SER A 55 -43.67 16.16 -6.01
C SER A 55 -44.47 17.42 -5.64
N ILE A 56 -43.81 18.56 -5.44
CA ILE A 56 -44.48 19.85 -5.20
C ILE A 56 -45.29 20.28 -6.43
N ILE A 57 -44.69 20.21 -7.63
CA ILE A 57 -45.39 20.55 -8.88
C ILE A 57 -46.60 19.63 -9.09
N LEU A 58 -46.44 18.32 -8.85
CA LEU A 58 -47.53 17.35 -8.99
C LEU A 58 -48.64 17.55 -7.95
N THR A 59 -48.31 17.84 -6.70
CA THR A 59 -49.30 18.08 -5.64
C THR A 59 -50.07 19.39 -5.85
N MET A 60 -49.42 20.44 -6.38
CA MET A 60 -50.11 21.65 -6.83
C MET A 60 -51.03 21.38 -8.04
N ALA A 61 -50.58 20.57 -8.99
CA ALA A 61 -51.36 20.24 -10.19
C ALA A 61 -52.54 19.28 -9.91
N PHE A 62 -52.40 18.36 -8.95
CA PHE A 62 -53.38 17.32 -8.64
C PHE A 62 -53.78 17.34 -7.16
N GLN A 63 -54.42 18.42 -6.69
CA GLN A 63 -54.92 18.56 -5.31
C GLN A 63 -55.96 17.49 -4.95
N ARG A 64 -55.55 16.24 -4.71
CA ARG A 64 -56.44 15.15 -4.29
C ARG A 64 -56.07 14.67 -2.89
N LYS A 65 -56.91 15.05 -1.92
CA LYS A 65 -56.91 14.47 -0.57
C LYS A 65 -57.43 13.04 -0.66
N TYR A 66 -56.62 12.07 -0.24
CA TYR A 66 -57.11 10.73 0.09
C TYR A 66 -57.31 10.69 1.59
N GLU A 67 -58.57 10.60 2.01
CA GLU A 67 -58.95 10.27 3.37
C GLU A 67 -58.67 8.78 3.57
N VAL A 68 -57.66 8.46 4.37
CA VAL A 68 -57.29 7.08 4.71
C VAL A 68 -57.90 6.79 6.08
N ASP A 69 -59.00 6.04 6.10
CA ASP A 69 -59.62 5.54 7.33
C ASP A 69 -58.73 4.48 7.97
N THR A 70 -57.79 4.89 8.82
CA THR A 70 -57.04 3.97 9.67
C THR A 70 -57.85 3.66 10.93
N HIS A 71 -58.54 2.51 10.96
CA HIS A 71 -59.16 1.99 12.17
C HIS A 71 -58.10 1.51 13.18
N ALA A 72 -57.65 2.40 14.05
CA ALA A 72 -56.80 2.04 15.18
C ALA A 72 -57.68 1.51 16.33
N VAL A 73 -57.61 0.20 16.59
CA VAL A 73 -58.30 -0.42 17.74
C VAL A 73 -57.46 -0.25 19.01
N GLU A 74 -58.07 0.27 20.07
CA GLU A 74 -57.40 0.61 21.34
C GLU A 74 -57.07 -0.66 22.16
N TYR A 75 -55.79 -0.94 22.39
CA TYR A 75 -55.29 -2.17 23.02
C TYR A 75 -55.80 -2.42 24.45
N LYS A 76 -56.27 -1.39 25.16
CA LYS A 76 -56.77 -1.50 26.54
C LYS A 76 -58.07 -2.30 26.64
N GLN A 77 -58.87 -2.38 25.57
CA GLN A 77 -60.10 -3.18 25.56
C GLN A 77 -59.83 -4.69 25.41
N ALA A 78 -58.65 -5.10 24.91
CA ALA A 78 -58.32 -6.51 24.65
C ALA A 78 -57.89 -7.31 25.91
N ILE A 79 -57.52 -6.63 27.01
CA ILE A 79 -56.90 -7.27 28.18
C ILE A 79 -57.92 -7.82 29.19
N ARG A 80 -59.21 -7.43 29.12
CA ARG A 80 -60.25 -7.86 30.08
C ARG A 80 -61.14 -9.00 29.59
N PHE A 81 -60.61 -9.93 28.81
CA PHE A 81 -61.44 -11.00 28.23
C PHE A 81 -61.43 -12.25 29.10
N ARG A 82 -62.47 -12.41 29.93
CA ARG A 82 -62.76 -13.66 30.67
C ARG A 82 -63.68 -14.51 29.79
N VAL A 83 -63.23 -15.69 29.37
CA VAL A 83 -63.98 -16.61 28.49
C VAL A 83 -65.20 -17.15 29.24
N ALA A 84 -66.34 -16.48 29.09
CA ALA A 84 -67.61 -17.00 29.58
C ALA A 84 -68.04 -18.17 28.68
N ARG A 85 -68.31 -19.32 29.29
CA ARG A 85 -68.78 -20.55 28.61
C ARG A 85 -70.27 -20.44 28.25
N ASP A 86 -70.65 -19.30 27.68
CA ASP A 86 -72.03 -18.91 27.44
C ASP A 86 -72.38 -19.01 25.95
N ARG A 87 -73.59 -19.48 25.63
CA ARG A 87 -74.03 -19.71 24.24
C ARG A 87 -74.05 -18.41 23.41
N LYS A 88 -74.35 -17.28 24.04
CA LYS A 88 -74.29 -15.94 23.42
C LYS A 88 -72.86 -15.52 23.09
N TYR A 89 -71.91 -15.83 23.95
CA TYR A 89 -70.49 -15.53 23.74
C TYR A 89 -69.92 -16.33 22.56
N LEU A 90 -70.32 -17.59 22.40
CA LEU A 90 -69.89 -18.41 21.26
C LEU A 90 -70.36 -17.84 19.92
N ILE A 91 -71.57 -17.27 19.88
CA ILE A 91 -72.12 -16.62 18.69
C ILE A 91 -71.35 -15.32 18.38
N ASP A 92 -71.10 -14.47 19.36
CA ASP A 92 -70.31 -13.23 19.20
C ASP A 92 -68.85 -13.53 18.77
N LEU A 93 -68.29 -14.65 19.24
CA LEU A 93 -66.94 -15.09 18.86
C LEU A 93 -66.88 -15.65 17.43
N LEU A 94 -67.93 -16.33 16.98
CA LEU A 94 -68.08 -16.78 15.59
C LEU A 94 -68.26 -15.59 14.65
N GLU A 95 -69.04 -14.59 15.05
CA GLU A 95 -69.22 -13.34 14.30
C GLU A 95 -67.90 -12.58 14.18
N LYS A 96 -67.15 -12.43 15.28
CA LYS A 96 -65.82 -11.80 15.28
C LYS A 96 -64.78 -12.56 14.47
N ARG A 97 -64.81 -13.90 14.48
CA ARG A 97 -63.88 -14.74 13.69
C ARG A 97 -64.25 -14.84 12.21
N CYS A 98 -65.47 -14.46 11.82
CA CYS A 98 -65.83 -14.31 10.41
C CYS A 98 -65.22 -13.06 9.78
N HIS A 99 -64.64 -12.14 10.58
CA HIS A 99 -63.92 -11.00 10.03
C HIS A 99 -62.67 -11.46 9.24
N PRO A 100 -62.34 -10.75 8.14
CA PRO A 100 -61.26 -11.12 7.21
C PRO A 100 -59.86 -11.16 7.87
N MET A 101 -59.72 -10.59 9.07
CA MET A 101 -58.50 -10.64 9.88
C MET A 101 -58.15 -12.05 10.39
N TYR A 102 -59.15 -12.92 10.59
CA TYR A 102 -58.96 -14.30 11.08
C TYR A 102 -59.03 -15.35 9.96
N ALA A 103 -59.24 -14.93 8.71
CA ALA A 103 -59.21 -15.81 7.56
C ALA A 103 -57.78 -16.27 7.26
N PRO A 104 -57.57 -17.53 6.82
CA PRO A 104 -56.25 -17.99 6.43
C PRO A 104 -55.68 -17.11 5.31
N ILE A 105 -54.37 -16.83 5.38
CA ILE A 105 -53.71 -15.92 4.45
C ILE A 105 -54.00 -16.36 3.00
N PRO A 106 -54.60 -15.47 2.18
CA PRO A 106 -54.99 -15.84 0.83
C PRO A 106 -53.75 -16.25 0.00
N PRO A 107 -53.90 -17.21 -0.93
CA PRO A 107 -52.77 -17.79 -1.65
C PRO A 107 -51.97 -16.74 -2.45
N ARG A 108 -52.61 -15.66 -2.89
CA ARG A 108 -51.95 -14.52 -3.57
C ARG A 108 -50.95 -13.80 -2.65
N VAL A 109 -51.36 -13.47 -1.41
CA VAL A 109 -50.49 -12.81 -0.43
C VAL A 109 -49.35 -13.74 -0.01
N ARG A 110 -49.61 -15.05 0.11
CA ARG A 110 -48.56 -16.04 0.36
C ARG A 110 -47.51 -16.08 -0.76
N GLN A 111 -47.94 -16.04 -2.03
CA GLN A 111 -47.03 -15.99 -3.17
C GLN A 111 -46.21 -14.70 -3.21
N GLU A 112 -46.82 -13.56 -2.87
CA GLU A 112 -46.11 -12.28 -2.77
C GLU A 112 -45.06 -12.29 -1.65
N MET A 113 -45.37 -12.86 -0.49
CA MET A 113 -44.40 -13.03 0.60
C MET A 113 -43.22 -13.89 0.17
N LEU A 114 -43.47 -15.01 -0.52
CA LEU A 114 -42.40 -15.87 -1.05
C LEU A 114 -41.56 -15.16 -2.12
N ARG A 115 -42.19 -14.36 -3.00
CA ARG A 115 -41.47 -13.54 -4.00
C ARG A 115 -40.60 -12.48 -3.33
N LYS A 116 -41.12 -11.76 -2.34
CA LYS A 116 -40.35 -10.78 -1.55
C LYS A 116 -39.19 -11.43 -0.81
N GLN A 117 -39.40 -12.62 -0.24
CA GLN A 117 -38.34 -13.38 0.41
C GLN A 117 -37.25 -13.81 -0.58
N LYS A 118 -37.63 -14.30 -1.78
CA LYS A 118 -36.67 -14.63 -2.84
C LYS A 118 -35.89 -13.40 -3.32
N LEU A 119 -36.56 -12.26 -3.49
CA LEU A 119 -35.91 -11.01 -3.88
C LEU A 119 -34.92 -10.53 -2.81
N ARG A 120 -35.28 -10.59 -1.52
CA ARG A 120 -34.37 -10.27 -0.42
C ARG A 120 -33.16 -11.20 -0.39
N ARG A 121 -33.37 -12.51 -0.59
CA ARG A 121 -32.26 -13.47 -0.67
C ARG A 121 -31.35 -13.19 -1.86
N ASN A 122 -31.92 -12.94 -3.03
CA ASN A 122 -31.15 -12.57 -4.22
C ASN A 122 -30.37 -11.25 -4.03
N TRP A 123 -30.98 -10.26 -3.36
CA TRP A 123 -30.33 -9.02 -2.99
C TRP A 123 -29.14 -9.24 -2.04
N LEU A 124 -29.31 -10.09 -1.02
CA LEU A 124 -28.21 -10.45 -0.12
C LEU A 124 -27.06 -11.12 -0.88
N HIS A 125 -27.34 -12.09 -1.75
CA HIS A 125 -26.32 -12.72 -2.59
C HIS A 125 -25.64 -11.73 -3.54
N PHE A 126 -26.38 -10.77 -4.10
CA PHE A 126 -25.80 -9.72 -4.92
C PHE A 126 -24.82 -8.85 -4.13
N MET A 127 -25.18 -8.46 -2.90
CA MET A 127 -24.29 -7.68 -2.02
C MET A 127 -23.05 -8.48 -1.60
N GLU A 128 -23.18 -9.80 -1.40
CA GLU A 128 -22.06 -10.70 -1.10
C GLU A 128 -21.09 -10.86 -2.29
N ILE A 129 -21.63 -10.97 -3.51
CA ILE A 129 -20.80 -10.97 -4.74
C ILE A 129 -20.10 -9.61 -4.88
N LEU A 130 -20.83 -8.50 -4.67
CA LEU A 130 -20.26 -7.16 -4.78
C LEU A 130 -19.13 -6.95 -3.77
N SER A 131 -19.31 -7.32 -2.51
CA SER A 131 -18.27 -7.19 -1.48
C SER A 131 -17.06 -8.09 -1.77
N SER A 132 -17.29 -9.32 -2.26
CA SER A 132 -16.22 -10.25 -2.63
C SER A 132 -15.41 -9.75 -3.82
N THR A 133 -16.07 -9.22 -4.86
CA THR A 133 -15.37 -8.63 -6.02
C THR A 133 -14.55 -7.40 -5.63
N PHE A 134 -15.10 -6.52 -4.80
CA PHE A 134 -14.37 -5.37 -4.27
C PHE A 134 -13.12 -5.80 -3.48
N PHE A 135 -13.24 -6.82 -2.61
CA PHE A 135 -12.12 -7.36 -1.87
C PHE A 135 -11.02 -7.92 -2.80
N VAL A 136 -11.40 -8.69 -3.81
CA VAL A 136 -10.44 -9.25 -4.79
C VAL A 136 -9.73 -8.13 -5.56
N VAL A 137 -10.43 -7.07 -5.97
CA VAL A 137 -9.83 -5.91 -6.64
C VAL A 137 -8.84 -5.20 -5.72
N LEU A 138 -9.19 -4.96 -4.45
CA LEU A 138 -8.28 -4.35 -3.48
C LEU A 138 -6.99 -5.16 -3.29
N ILE A 139 -7.13 -6.47 -3.07
CA ILE A 139 -5.97 -7.36 -2.91
C ILE A 139 -5.12 -7.36 -4.17
N SER A 140 -5.74 -7.40 -5.36
CA SER A 140 -5.02 -7.35 -6.64
C SER A 140 -4.21 -6.06 -6.80
N ILE A 141 -4.78 -4.91 -6.40
CA ILE A 141 -4.09 -3.62 -6.42
C ILE A 141 -2.88 -3.63 -5.45
N ILE A 142 -3.06 -4.17 -4.23
CA ILE A 142 -1.98 -4.26 -3.23
C ILE A 142 -0.84 -5.15 -3.74
N ILE A 143 -1.16 -6.34 -4.26
CA ILE A 143 -0.16 -7.28 -4.79
C ILE A 143 0.59 -6.65 -5.97
N ASN A 144 -0.12 -6.01 -6.91
CA ASN A 144 0.51 -5.37 -8.06
C ASN A 144 1.49 -4.26 -7.64
N ARG A 145 1.10 -3.41 -6.67
CA ARG A 145 2.00 -2.39 -6.11
C ARG A 145 3.23 -3.00 -5.45
N LEU A 146 3.07 -4.13 -4.76
CA LEU A 146 4.17 -4.78 -4.05
C LEU A 146 5.16 -5.49 -4.99
N TRP A 147 4.72 -6.04 -6.11
CA TRP A 147 5.58 -6.86 -6.98
C TRP A 147 6.20 -6.10 -8.15
N SER A 148 5.44 -5.25 -8.84
CA SER A 148 5.88 -4.70 -10.13
C SER A 148 7.02 -3.68 -10.02
N SER A 149 7.14 -2.97 -8.88
CA SER A 149 8.07 -1.85 -8.75
C SER A 149 9.50 -2.28 -8.35
N TYR A 150 9.62 -3.31 -7.51
CA TYR A 150 10.90 -3.60 -6.85
C TYR A 150 11.80 -4.52 -7.65
N TYR A 151 11.26 -5.47 -8.42
CA TYR A 151 12.11 -6.47 -9.10
C TYR A 151 13.10 -5.82 -10.06
N TYR A 152 12.61 -4.99 -10.99
CA TYR A 152 13.48 -4.32 -11.97
C TYR A 152 14.44 -3.35 -11.29
N THR A 153 13.96 -2.53 -10.36
CA THR A 153 14.78 -1.57 -9.63
C THR A 153 15.91 -2.26 -8.86
N ASN A 154 15.59 -3.32 -8.10
CA ASN A 154 16.57 -4.07 -7.32
C ASN A 154 17.57 -4.80 -8.22
N ASN A 155 17.11 -5.39 -9.32
CA ASN A 155 18.00 -6.04 -10.27
C ASN A 155 18.95 -5.03 -10.93
N GLN A 156 18.46 -3.84 -11.29
CA GLN A 156 19.29 -2.77 -11.84
C GLN A 156 20.32 -2.26 -10.81
N VAL A 157 19.94 -2.06 -9.54
CA VAL A 157 20.90 -1.69 -8.47
C VAL A 157 21.93 -2.79 -8.25
N LYS A 158 21.49 -4.06 -8.25
CA LYS A 158 22.39 -5.20 -8.09
C LYS A 158 23.45 -5.20 -9.20
N ARG A 159 23.01 -5.15 -10.46
CA ARG A 159 23.90 -5.15 -11.63
C ARG A 159 24.86 -3.95 -11.62
N LEU A 160 24.35 -2.76 -11.28
CA LEU A 160 25.15 -1.54 -11.14
C LEU A 160 26.33 -1.69 -10.17
N ILE A 161 26.15 -2.44 -9.08
CA ILE A 161 27.19 -2.61 -8.06
C ILE A 161 28.08 -3.82 -8.38
N THR A 162 27.52 -4.87 -8.98
CA THR A 162 28.26 -6.14 -9.18
C THR A 162 29.03 -6.21 -10.50
N GLU A 163 28.53 -5.57 -11.56
CA GLU A 163 29.14 -5.60 -12.89
C GLU A 163 30.11 -4.44 -13.05
N SER A 164 31.24 -4.70 -13.69
CA SER A 164 32.16 -3.65 -14.11
C SER A 164 31.56 -2.79 -15.23
N HIS A 165 31.82 -1.48 -15.18
CA HIS A 165 31.28 -0.53 -16.16
C HIS A 165 32.36 0.12 -17.04
N ASN A 166 33.64 -0.11 -16.68
CA ASN A 166 34.81 0.54 -17.28
C ASN A 166 35.95 -0.50 -17.45
N PRO A 167 35.80 -1.48 -18.36
CA PRO A 167 36.76 -2.59 -18.51
C PRO A 167 38.18 -2.12 -18.85
N ASP A 168 38.32 -0.98 -19.51
CA ASP A 168 39.62 -0.45 -19.97
C ASP A 168 40.54 0.01 -18.83
N VAL A 169 40.00 0.21 -17.61
CA VAL A 169 40.74 0.75 -16.45
C VAL A 169 41.14 -0.36 -15.47
N GLY A 170 40.96 -1.63 -15.84
CA GLY A 170 41.27 -2.77 -14.97
C GLY A 170 40.21 -3.02 -13.89
N SER A 171 38.96 -2.66 -14.16
CA SER A 171 37.81 -2.96 -13.31
C SER A 171 37.60 -4.47 -13.15
N VAL A 172 37.20 -4.90 -11.96
CA VAL A 172 36.94 -6.31 -11.63
C VAL A 172 35.48 -6.44 -11.17
N ASP A 173 34.75 -7.43 -11.70
CA ASP A 173 33.39 -7.72 -11.25
C ASP A 173 33.38 -8.24 -9.81
N PHE A 174 32.36 -7.91 -9.04
CA PHE A 174 32.25 -8.32 -7.63
C PHE A 174 32.36 -9.84 -7.44
N HIS A 175 31.79 -10.62 -8.35
CA HIS A 175 31.80 -12.07 -8.28
C HIS A 175 33.15 -12.71 -8.67
N ASN A 176 34.06 -11.94 -9.29
CA ASN A 176 35.37 -12.41 -9.73
C ASN A 176 36.50 -12.06 -8.74
N ILE A 177 36.19 -11.43 -7.61
CA ILE A 177 37.17 -11.04 -6.58
C ILE A 177 37.73 -12.30 -5.89
N ARG A 178 39.05 -12.48 -5.96
CA ARG A 178 39.74 -13.61 -5.28
C ARG A 178 40.83 -13.14 -4.32
N HIS A 179 41.54 -12.07 -4.67
CA HIS A 179 42.63 -11.53 -3.87
C HIS A 179 42.29 -10.16 -3.28
N THR A 180 43.05 -9.73 -2.28
CA THR A 180 42.91 -8.41 -1.67
C THR A 180 43.13 -7.29 -2.68
N THR A 181 44.06 -7.48 -3.61
CA THR A 181 44.30 -6.55 -4.72
C THR A 181 43.10 -6.41 -5.66
N ASP A 182 42.32 -7.47 -5.83
CA ASP A 182 41.10 -7.43 -6.66
C ASP A 182 39.99 -6.67 -5.95
N MET A 183 39.90 -6.81 -4.62
CA MET A 183 38.96 -6.04 -3.79
C MET A 183 39.30 -4.54 -3.81
N GLU A 184 40.58 -4.18 -3.74
CA GLU A 184 41.03 -2.79 -3.88
C GLU A 184 40.65 -2.21 -5.24
N LYS A 185 40.94 -2.94 -6.33
CA LYS A 185 40.53 -2.55 -7.70
C LYS A 185 39.01 -2.46 -7.85
N TYR A 186 38.25 -3.36 -7.25
CA TYR A 186 36.80 -3.31 -7.26
C TYR A 186 36.29 -2.04 -6.56
N LEU A 187 36.81 -1.71 -5.38
CA LEU A 187 36.42 -0.51 -4.63
C LEU A 187 36.75 0.77 -5.40
N GLU A 188 37.94 0.85 -5.98
CA GLU A 188 38.43 2.03 -6.72
C GLU A 188 37.76 2.20 -8.10
N TYR A 189 37.71 1.14 -8.91
CA TYR A 189 37.30 1.27 -10.31
C TYR A 189 35.85 0.85 -10.60
N THR A 190 35.25 -0.02 -9.78
CA THR A 190 33.88 -0.50 -10.02
C THR A 190 32.89 0.22 -9.13
N MET A 191 33.06 0.09 -7.81
CA MET A 191 32.11 0.65 -6.83
C MET A 191 32.11 2.19 -6.83
N MET A 192 33.29 2.84 -6.89
CA MET A 192 33.36 4.30 -6.90
C MET A 192 32.66 4.90 -8.14
N TYR A 193 32.94 4.37 -9.33
CA TYR A 193 32.32 4.83 -10.58
C TYR A 193 30.84 4.47 -10.70
N ALA A 194 30.41 3.37 -10.08
CA ALA A 194 29.00 2.99 -10.01
C ALA A 194 28.17 3.98 -9.16
N LEU A 195 28.73 4.44 -8.05
CA LEU A 195 28.05 5.31 -7.08
C LEU A 195 28.18 6.81 -7.40
N TYR A 196 29.31 7.21 -7.98
CA TYR A 196 29.64 8.60 -8.23
C TYR A 196 29.85 8.86 -9.71
N ASN A 197 28.82 9.37 -10.37
CA ASN A 197 28.91 9.86 -11.73
C ASN A 197 28.74 11.38 -11.79
N THR A 198 29.67 12.04 -12.46
CA THR A 198 29.71 13.51 -12.61
C THR A 198 29.36 13.98 -14.01
N ARG A 199 29.35 13.08 -15.00
CA ARG A 199 29.16 13.42 -16.41
C ARG A 199 28.09 12.57 -17.06
N TRP A 200 27.42 13.17 -18.03
CA TRP A 200 26.52 12.49 -18.95
C TRP A 200 27.29 11.60 -19.94
N TYR A 201 26.56 10.78 -20.68
CA TYR A 201 27.11 9.94 -21.76
C TYR A 201 27.79 10.72 -22.88
N ASN A 202 27.56 12.04 -22.97
CA ASN A 202 28.14 12.95 -23.95
C ASN A 202 29.20 13.88 -23.35
N ASP A 203 29.79 13.47 -22.22
CA ASP A 203 30.83 14.20 -21.47
C ASP A 203 30.44 15.58 -20.93
N LYS A 204 29.16 15.94 -20.99
CA LYS A 204 28.65 17.16 -20.35
C LYS A 204 28.49 16.93 -18.86
N GLU A 205 28.81 17.94 -18.06
CA GLU A 205 28.59 17.89 -16.61
C GLU A 205 27.09 17.86 -16.27
N ILE A 206 26.75 17.15 -15.20
CA ILE A 206 25.37 17.04 -14.74
C ILE A 206 25.00 18.33 -13.99
N SER A 207 24.22 19.19 -14.63
CA SER A 207 23.71 20.43 -14.03
C SER A 207 22.86 20.13 -12.79
N GLY A 208 23.10 20.84 -11.68
CA GLY A 208 22.38 20.65 -10.41
C GLY A 208 23.12 19.85 -9.34
N MET A 209 24.42 19.57 -9.51
CA MET A 209 25.28 19.03 -8.43
C MET A 209 25.54 20.04 -7.30
N GLN A 210 25.30 21.33 -7.55
CA GLN A 210 25.57 22.41 -6.62
C GLN A 210 24.27 23.18 -6.37
N ASN A 211 23.66 22.97 -5.21
CA ASN A 211 22.71 23.95 -4.69
C ASN A 211 23.55 25.08 -4.09
N GLU A 212 23.60 26.23 -4.78
CA GLU A 212 24.35 27.41 -4.33
C GLU A 212 23.97 27.88 -2.90
N ASN A 213 22.80 27.45 -2.40
CA ASN A 213 22.27 27.82 -1.09
C ASN A 213 22.29 26.70 -0.03
N SER A 214 22.86 25.52 -0.32
CA SER A 214 22.84 24.37 0.60
C SER A 214 24.25 23.78 0.75
N THR A 215 24.96 24.18 1.80
CA THR A 215 26.37 23.79 2.06
C THR A 215 26.58 22.31 2.41
N HIS A 216 25.53 21.48 2.42
CA HIS A 216 25.60 20.10 2.94
C HIS A 216 25.00 18.99 2.07
N ASP A 217 24.33 19.31 0.96
CA ASP A 217 23.67 18.28 0.13
C ASP A 217 24.36 18.14 -1.23
N TRP A 218 25.51 17.47 -1.28
CA TRP A 218 26.04 17.01 -2.55
C TRP A 218 25.15 15.89 -3.09
N LEU A 219 24.44 16.17 -4.18
CA LEU A 219 23.64 15.16 -4.87
C LEU A 219 24.51 14.42 -5.88
N TYR A 220 24.97 13.24 -5.50
CA TYR A 220 25.64 12.32 -6.42
C TYR A 220 24.63 11.43 -7.12
N TRP A 221 24.86 11.22 -8.42
CA TRP A 221 24.08 10.31 -9.24
C TRP A 221 24.87 9.03 -9.48
N THR A 222 24.16 7.91 -9.54
CA THR A 222 24.74 6.63 -9.95
C THR A 222 25.12 6.64 -11.43
N LYS A 223 25.92 5.66 -11.86
CA LYS A 223 26.35 5.54 -13.27
C LYS A 223 25.21 5.50 -14.29
N ASP A 224 24.06 4.95 -13.91
CA ASP A 224 22.85 4.90 -14.74
C ASP A 224 22.10 6.25 -14.82
N CYS A 225 22.54 7.28 -14.10
CA CYS A 225 21.90 8.60 -13.96
C CYS A 225 20.42 8.56 -13.52
N ALA A 226 19.93 7.41 -13.06
CA ALA A 226 18.52 7.22 -12.71
C ALA A 226 18.29 7.29 -11.20
N LYS A 227 19.32 7.02 -10.41
CA LYS A 227 19.23 6.96 -8.95
C LYS A 227 20.14 7.99 -8.31
N LYS A 228 19.66 8.53 -7.19
CA LYS A 228 20.40 9.47 -6.35
C LYS A 228 21.00 8.73 -5.18
N MET A 229 22.26 9.02 -4.90
CA MET A 229 22.93 8.53 -3.71
C MET A 229 22.45 9.32 -2.48
N LEU A 230 22.13 8.61 -1.40
CA LEU A 230 21.79 9.22 -0.12
C LEU A 230 22.94 9.02 0.85
N GLY A 231 23.54 10.14 1.27
CA GLY A 231 24.70 10.13 2.17
C GLY A 231 25.96 9.53 1.54
N LEU A 232 26.87 9.07 2.39
CA LEU A 232 28.15 8.50 1.98
C LEU A 232 28.21 7.00 2.27
N PRO A 233 28.90 6.21 1.43
CA PRO A 233 29.03 4.78 1.64
C PRO A 233 30.00 4.55 2.81
N LYS A 234 29.63 3.65 3.73
CA LYS A 234 30.44 3.32 4.90
C LYS A 234 31.03 1.92 4.73
N LEU A 235 32.35 1.85 4.61
CA LEU A 235 33.08 0.58 4.70
C LEU A 235 33.29 0.22 6.17
N ARG A 236 33.00 -1.03 6.55
CA ARG A 236 33.27 -1.57 7.88
C ARG A 236 34.15 -2.81 7.75
N GLN A 237 35.10 -2.95 8.65
CA GLN A 237 36.00 -4.09 8.71
C GLN A 237 35.88 -4.77 10.07
N LEU A 238 35.78 -6.09 10.06
CA LEU A 238 35.83 -6.92 11.27
C LEU A 238 37.21 -7.57 11.35
N ARG A 239 37.79 -7.60 12.56
CA ARG A 239 39.13 -8.16 12.82
C ARG A 239 39.09 -9.06 14.04
N THR A 240 40.07 -9.96 14.11
CA THR A 240 40.26 -10.87 15.23
C THR A 240 41.63 -10.67 15.85
N LYS A 241 41.70 -10.73 17.18
CA LYS A 241 42.96 -10.76 17.91
C LYS A 241 43.70 -12.05 17.61
N THR A 242 45.00 -11.93 17.39
CA THR A 242 45.89 -13.07 17.17
C THR A 242 46.00 -13.92 18.43
N ARG A 243 46.15 -15.24 18.27
CA ARG A 243 46.39 -16.17 19.37
C ARG A 243 47.70 -16.92 19.16
N LYS A 244 48.38 -17.28 20.25
CA LYS A 244 49.48 -18.26 20.19
C LYS A 244 48.89 -19.62 19.81
N CYS A 245 49.48 -20.25 18.81
CA CYS A 245 49.07 -21.55 18.28
C CYS A 245 50.27 -22.47 18.07
N GLY A 246 51.34 -22.22 18.85
CA GLY A 246 52.59 -22.92 18.68
C GLY A 246 52.44 -24.43 18.87
N ASN A 247 53.10 -25.16 17.98
CA ASN A 247 53.24 -26.61 18.09
C ASN A 247 54.68 -26.93 18.56
N ILE A 248 54.99 -28.21 18.76
CA ILE A 248 56.33 -28.68 19.18
C ILE A 248 57.44 -28.19 18.23
N LEU A 249 57.13 -27.99 16.95
CA LEU A 249 58.07 -27.49 15.92
C LEU A 249 58.24 -25.97 15.90
N ASN A 250 57.24 -25.21 16.36
CA ASN A 250 57.29 -23.75 16.37
C ASN A 250 56.45 -23.23 17.53
N THR A 251 57.08 -23.08 18.69
CA THR A 251 56.44 -22.67 19.95
C THR A 251 55.97 -21.22 19.94
N GLU A 252 56.56 -20.39 19.08
CA GLU A 252 56.24 -18.95 18.96
C GLU A 252 55.21 -18.64 17.87
N ALA A 253 54.63 -19.66 17.22
CA ALA A 253 53.68 -19.43 16.14
C ALA A 253 52.45 -18.64 16.61
N VAL A 254 52.12 -17.61 15.83
CA VAL A 254 50.94 -16.76 16.02
C VAL A 254 49.95 -17.08 14.92
N CYS A 255 48.73 -17.45 15.31
CA CYS A 255 47.64 -17.75 14.38
C CYS A 255 46.51 -16.74 14.47
N LEU A 256 45.82 -16.60 13.35
CA LEU A 256 44.56 -15.89 13.26
C LEU A 256 43.42 -16.89 13.54
N PRO A 257 42.66 -16.73 14.64
CA PRO A 257 41.50 -17.57 14.89
C PRO A 257 40.35 -17.21 13.94
N THR A 258 39.38 -18.11 13.83
CA THR A 258 38.10 -17.83 13.16
C THR A 258 37.36 -16.68 13.85
N LEU A 259 36.62 -15.89 13.06
CA LEU A 259 35.80 -14.79 13.57
C LEU A 259 34.80 -15.31 14.62
N SER A 260 34.96 -14.83 15.85
CA SER A 260 34.10 -15.18 17.00
C SER A 260 34.18 -14.07 18.04
N GLU A 261 33.14 -13.93 18.86
CA GLU A 261 33.07 -12.84 19.85
C GLU A 261 34.23 -12.91 20.86
N LYS A 262 34.71 -14.11 21.19
CA LYS A 262 35.84 -14.33 22.10
C LYS A 262 37.15 -13.71 21.60
N TYR A 263 37.37 -13.75 20.28
CA TYR A 263 38.60 -13.27 19.65
C TYR A 263 38.38 -11.99 18.86
N LYS A 264 37.24 -11.31 19.06
CA LYS A 264 36.94 -10.05 18.38
C LYS A 264 37.94 -8.99 18.77
N ASP A 265 38.46 -8.30 17.77
CA ASP A 265 39.38 -7.19 17.98
C ASP A 265 38.59 -5.90 18.19
N THR A 266 38.71 -5.34 19.39
CA THR A 266 38.09 -4.08 19.81
C THR A 266 39.13 -2.99 20.06
N ASP A 267 40.40 -3.25 19.76
CA ASP A 267 41.47 -2.30 20.02
C ASP A 267 41.47 -1.18 18.97
N VAL A 268 42.29 -0.17 19.23
CA VAL A 268 42.40 1.02 18.38
C VAL A 268 43.75 1.11 17.71
N TYR A 269 43.70 1.51 16.45
CA TYR A 269 44.86 1.44 15.56
C TYR A 269 45.10 2.78 14.87
N GLY A 270 46.34 2.99 14.47
CA GLY A 270 46.76 4.03 13.54
C GLY A 270 46.85 3.49 12.11
N VAL A 271 47.38 4.33 11.23
CA VAL A 271 47.69 3.93 9.85
C VAL A 271 48.66 2.74 9.86
N GLY A 272 48.37 1.73 9.04
CA GLY A 272 49.17 0.50 8.98
C GLY A 272 48.93 -0.47 10.14
N TRP A 273 47.83 -0.33 10.88
CA TRP A 273 47.47 -1.22 12.01
C TRP A 273 48.45 -1.18 13.18
N THR A 274 49.12 -0.04 13.37
CA THR A 274 49.96 0.20 14.53
C THR A 274 49.09 0.50 15.77
N PRO A 275 49.41 -0.03 16.96
CA PRO A 275 48.66 0.31 18.17
C PRO A 275 48.68 1.83 18.40
N ALA A 276 47.52 2.44 18.65
CA ALA A 276 47.39 3.87 18.88
C ALA A 276 46.62 4.15 20.18
N TYR A 277 46.92 5.28 20.81
CA TYR A 277 46.17 5.71 21.99
C TYR A 277 44.78 6.20 21.60
N TRP A 278 43.77 5.79 22.38
CA TRP A 278 42.36 6.16 22.16
C TRP A 278 42.17 7.68 22.05
N THR A 279 42.84 8.45 22.91
CA THR A 279 42.74 9.91 22.97
C THR A 279 43.21 10.59 21.68
N GLU A 280 44.25 10.06 21.03
CA GLU A 280 44.78 10.59 19.77
C GLU A 280 43.85 10.27 18.60
N VAL A 281 43.33 9.03 18.55
CA VAL A 281 42.41 8.59 17.50
C VAL A 281 41.08 9.34 17.56
N VAL A 282 40.57 9.63 18.76
CA VAL A 282 39.37 10.44 18.93
C VAL A 282 39.63 11.90 18.55
N ARG A 283 40.75 12.48 18.99
CA ARG A 283 41.11 13.88 18.67
C ARG A 283 41.23 14.11 17.18
N ASN A 284 41.84 13.15 16.47
CA ASN A 284 42.10 13.25 15.04
C ASN A 284 40.95 12.72 14.16
N ASN A 285 39.80 12.35 14.75
CA ASN A 285 38.68 11.71 14.04
C ASN A 285 39.12 10.54 13.14
N SER A 286 40.07 9.74 13.62
CA SER A 286 40.61 8.64 12.82
C SER A 286 39.54 7.57 12.57
N PRO A 287 39.49 7.00 11.34
CA PRO A 287 38.52 5.96 10.99
C PRO A 287 38.86 4.61 11.62
N TRP A 288 40.08 4.43 12.13
CA TRP A 288 40.64 3.18 12.63
C TRP A 288 40.29 2.92 14.11
N LYS A 289 39.03 3.17 14.48
CA LYS A 289 38.51 2.95 15.83
C LYS A 289 37.42 1.89 15.84
N TYR A 290 37.42 1.07 16.88
CA TYR A 290 36.30 0.18 17.13
C TYR A 290 35.05 1.02 17.44
N THR A 291 33.96 0.70 16.74
CA THR A 291 32.63 1.23 17.05
C THR A 291 31.75 0.04 17.40
N PRO A 292 31.10 0.02 18.58
CA PRO A 292 30.12 -1.00 18.88
C PRO A 292 28.98 -0.94 17.86
N ASP A 293 28.27 -2.05 17.67
CA ASP A 293 27.18 -2.11 16.71
C ASP A 293 26.09 -1.09 17.08
N ASP A 294 25.99 -0.03 16.28
CA ASP A 294 24.91 0.96 16.30
C ASP A 294 23.60 0.34 15.77
N SER A 295 23.19 -0.81 16.29
CA SER A 295 21.85 -1.38 16.02
C SER A 295 20.72 -0.50 16.59
N ARG A 296 21.05 0.60 17.29
CA ARG A 296 20.10 1.57 17.86
C ARG A 296 19.94 2.87 17.07
N LEU A 297 20.76 3.14 16.06
CA LEU A 297 20.51 4.23 15.12
C LEU A 297 19.70 3.70 13.93
N MET A 298 18.50 3.20 14.23
CA MET A 298 17.43 3.17 13.24
C MET A 298 17.16 4.63 12.87
N PHE A 299 17.35 4.95 11.60
CA PHE A 299 16.93 6.21 10.99
C PHE A 299 15.57 6.63 11.57
N LYS A 300 15.57 7.77 12.25
CA LYS A 300 14.37 8.43 12.76
C LYS A 300 13.97 9.51 11.78
#